data_AF-A0A0V1NAD8-F1
#
_entry.id   AF-A0A0V1NAD8-F1
#
_cell.length_a   1.000
_cell.length_b   1.000
_cell.length_c   1.000
_cell.angle_alpha   90.00
_cell.angle_beta   90.00
_cell.angle_gamma   90.00
#
_symmetry.space_group_name_H-M   'P 1'
#
loop_
_entity.id
_entity.type
_entity.pdbx_description
1 polymer ?
#
loop_
_entity_poly.entity_id
_entity_poly.type
_entity_poly.pdbx_seq_one_letter_code
_entity_poly.pdbx_strand_id
1 'polypeptide(L)'
;MLFVPQTDEDWSSVTADLPPGTFFWIGLQYQNGKLKWQNESSFDVEKLPFLVKLKKSQRIKVQRQECLCMFARSGKPKVIWIPCIIPRAYICQKDAQESNEPQP
;
A
#
# COMPACT_ATOMS: atom_id res chain seq x y z
N MET A 1 -5.14 10.99 1.00
CA MET A 1 -4.00 10.25 1.61
C MET A 1 -3.68 9.04 0.74
N LEU A 2 -2.47 8.46 0.81
CA LEU A 2 -2.21 7.18 0.10
C LEU A 2 -2.97 6.03 0.77
N PHE A 3 -3.43 5.08 -0.04
CA PHE A 3 -4.20 3.92 0.41
C PHE A 3 -3.38 3.00 1.31
N VAL A 4 -4.01 2.54 2.39
CA VAL A 4 -3.47 1.62 3.38
C VAL A 4 -4.43 0.44 3.49
N PRO A 5 -4.18 -0.67 2.78
CA PRO A 5 -5.00 -1.87 2.94
C PRO A 5 -4.74 -2.44 4.33
N GLN A 6 -5.76 -2.51 5.18
CA GLN A 6 -5.66 -3.09 6.51
C GLN A 6 -6.07 -4.56 6.50
N THR A 7 -6.97 -4.93 5.58
CA THR A 7 -7.52 -6.28 5.42
C THR A 7 -7.34 -6.84 3.99
N ASP A 8 -7.49 -8.16 3.84
CA ASP A 8 -7.55 -8.81 2.52
C ASP A 8 -8.82 -8.36 1.74
N GLU A 9 -9.86 -7.90 2.44
CA GLU A 9 -11.10 -7.35 1.86
C GLU A 9 -10.87 -5.95 1.28
N ASP A 10 -10.18 -5.06 1.99
CA ASP A 10 -9.80 -3.73 1.48
C ASP A 10 -9.00 -3.88 0.18
N TRP A 11 -8.06 -4.83 0.18
CA TRP A 11 -7.26 -5.15 -1.00
C TRP A 11 -8.14 -5.62 -2.15
N SER A 12 -9.01 -6.61 -1.91
CA SER A 12 -9.84 -7.20 -2.96
C SER A 12 -10.83 -6.20 -3.53
N SER A 13 -11.42 -5.34 -2.68
CA SER A 13 -12.33 -4.28 -3.11
C SER A 13 -11.62 -3.26 -4.00
N VAL A 14 -10.45 -2.78 -3.60
CA VAL A 14 -9.72 -1.76 -4.38
C VAL A 14 -9.16 -2.34 -5.68
N THR A 15 -8.65 -3.57 -5.65
CA THR A 15 -8.04 -4.18 -6.84
C THR A 15 -9.06 -4.63 -7.90
N ALA A 16 -10.35 -4.74 -7.54
CA ALA A 16 -11.41 -5.05 -8.50
C ALA A 16 -11.60 -3.94 -9.55
N ASP A 17 -11.40 -2.68 -9.15
CA ASP A 17 -11.63 -1.51 -10.02
C ASP A 17 -10.35 -1.05 -10.75
N LEU A 18 -9.22 -1.70 -10.51
CA LEU A 18 -7.93 -1.29 -11.07
C LEU A 18 -7.58 -2.09 -12.33
N PRO A 19 -6.85 -1.46 -13.29
CA PRO A 19 -6.31 -2.15 -14.44
C PRO A 19 -5.48 -3.38 -14.02
N PRO A 20 -5.87 -4.60 -14.46
CA PRO A 20 -5.20 -5.81 -14.04
C PRO A 20 -3.76 -5.83 -14.53
N GLY A 21 -2.86 -6.43 -13.75
CA GLY A 21 -1.45 -6.56 -14.14
C GLY A 21 -0.60 -5.31 -13.90
N THR A 22 -1.16 -4.29 -13.25
CA THR A 22 -0.45 -3.03 -12.96
C THR A 22 -0.02 -2.96 -11.50
N PHE A 23 1.10 -2.28 -11.23
CA PHE A 23 1.53 -1.97 -9.87
C PHE A 23 1.20 -0.52 -9.50
N PHE A 24 0.72 -0.33 -8.29
CA PHE A 24 0.36 0.98 -7.73
C PHE A 24 1.07 1.22 -6.40
N TRP A 25 1.55 2.43 -6.18
CA TRP A 25 2.05 2.83 -4.87
C TRP A 25 0.92 2.82 -3.83
N ILE A 26 1.26 2.31 -2.65
CA ILE A 26 0.45 2.39 -1.43
C ILE A 26 1.23 3.11 -0.33
N GLY A 27 0.57 3.43 0.78
CA GLY A 27 1.09 4.32 1.81
C GLY A 27 2.27 3.82 2.63
N LEU A 28 2.98 2.75 2.25
CA LEU A 28 4.06 2.18 3.05
C LEU A 28 5.44 2.42 2.44
N GLN A 29 6.37 2.90 3.26
CA GLN A 29 7.75 3.14 2.92
C GLN A 29 8.69 2.39 3.86
N TYR A 30 9.84 1.99 3.35
CA TYR A 30 11.00 1.55 4.11
C TYR A 30 12.13 2.57 3.99
N GLN A 31 12.60 3.07 5.12
CA GLN A 31 13.71 4.03 5.19
C GLN A 31 14.53 3.77 6.45
N ASN A 32 15.87 3.77 6.32
CA ASN A 32 16.82 3.67 7.44
C ASN A 32 16.54 2.49 8.40
N GLY A 33 16.23 1.32 7.87
CA GLY A 33 15.98 0.14 8.70
C GLY A 33 14.53 -0.02 9.19
N LYS A 34 13.67 0.98 8.96
CA LYS A 34 12.32 1.06 9.55
C LYS A 34 11.22 1.17 8.49
N LEU A 35 10.11 0.50 8.77
CA LEU A 35 8.86 0.68 8.03
C LEU A 35 8.11 1.89 8.57
N LYS A 36 7.60 2.74 7.69
CA LYS A 36 6.86 3.95 8.03
C LYS A 36 5.67 4.13 7.09
N TRP A 37 4.53 4.48 7.67
CA TRP A 37 3.37 4.96 6.92
C TRP A 37 3.58 6.41 6.45
N GLN A 38 3.28 6.67 5.18
CA GLN A 38 3.33 8.01 4.58
C GLN A 38 2.22 8.93 5.10
N ASN A 39 1.12 8.37 5.62
CA ASN A 39 -0.05 9.11 6.10
C ASN A 39 -0.12 9.19 7.63
N GLU A 40 0.99 8.94 8.34
CA GLU A 40 1.03 8.92 9.81
C GLU A 40 0.02 7.94 10.45
N SER A 41 -0.44 6.94 9.69
CA SER A 41 -1.34 5.91 10.22
C SER A 41 -0.73 5.25 11.45
N SER A 42 -1.56 5.07 12.49
CA SER A 42 -1.22 4.33 13.70
C SER A 42 -1.34 2.82 13.53
N PHE A 43 -1.71 2.33 12.34
CA PHE A 43 -1.87 0.91 12.10
C PHE A 43 -0.52 0.18 12.22
N ASP A 44 -0.52 -0.93 12.94
CA ASP A 44 0.68 -1.73 13.12
C ASP A 44 1.06 -2.44 11.82
N VAL A 45 2.16 -1.98 11.20
CA VAL A 45 2.67 -2.53 9.94
C VAL A 45 2.92 -4.03 10.06
N GLU A 46 3.36 -4.53 11.21
CA GLU A 46 3.69 -5.95 11.39
C GLU A 46 2.45 -6.85 11.40
N LYS A 47 1.26 -6.29 11.62
CA LYS A 47 -0.01 -7.01 11.61
C LYS A 47 -0.64 -7.13 10.22
N LEU A 48 -0.04 -6.50 9.21
CA LEU A 48 -0.58 -6.56 7.85
C LEU A 48 -0.50 -7.97 7.28
N PRO A 49 -1.64 -8.56 6.84
CA PRO A 49 -1.70 -9.95 6.40
C PRO A 49 -0.80 -10.23 5.19
N PHE A 50 -0.54 -9.23 4.35
CA PHE A 50 0.34 -9.36 3.19
C PHE A 50 1.82 -9.19 3.50
N LEU A 51 2.19 -8.49 4.58
CA LEU A 51 3.59 -8.37 5.02
C LEU A 51 4.06 -9.59 5.82
N VAL A 52 3.18 -10.17 6.65
CA VAL A 52 3.46 -11.42 7.38
C VAL A 52 3.81 -12.55 6.42
N LYS A 53 3.22 -12.53 5.21
CA LYS A 53 3.46 -13.51 4.14
C LYS A 53 4.74 -13.25 3.32
N LEU A 54 5.39 -12.09 3.46
CA LEU A 54 6.67 -11.83 2.79
C LEU A 54 7.77 -12.66 3.46
N LYS A 55 8.34 -13.61 2.70
CA LYS A 55 9.44 -14.47 3.18
C LYS A 55 10.61 -13.61 3.67
N LYS A 56 11.32 -14.08 4.72
CA LYS A 56 12.52 -13.43 5.27
C LYS A 56 13.58 -13.06 4.23
N SER A 57 13.61 -13.73 3.07
CA SER A 57 14.54 -13.47 1.96
C SER A 57 14.11 -12.36 0.99
N GLN A 58 12.84 -11.95 1.02
CA GLN A 58 12.33 -10.71 0.40
C GLN A 58 12.36 -9.55 1.39
N ARG A 59 12.93 -9.74 2.59
CA ARG A 59 13.34 -8.65 3.47
C ARG A 59 14.50 -7.94 2.78
N ILE A 60 14.09 -7.09 1.85
CA ILE A 60 14.70 -5.84 1.48
C ILE A 60 16.23 -5.94 1.43
N LYS A 61 16.78 -6.15 0.23
CA LYS A 61 18.21 -5.85 -0.04
C LYS A 61 18.36 -4.33 -0.14
N VAL A 62 18.07 -3.63 0.95
CA VAL A 62 17.95 -2.16 0.98
C VAL A 62 19.29 -1.54 1.28
N GLN A 63 19.74 -0.71 0.35
CA GLN A 63 20.69 0.36 0.64
C GLN A 63 20.02 1.75 0.54
N ARG A 64 18.76 1.86 0.13
CA ARG A 64 18.07 3.12 -0.22
C ARG A 64 16.64 3.21 0.32
N GLN A 65 15.98 4.35 0.10
CA GLN A 65 14.55 4.56 0.39
C GLN A 65 13.68 3.77 -0.61
N GLU A 66 12.92 2.80 -0.12
CA GLU A 66 12.02 1.98 -0.95
C GLU A 66 10.57 2.15 -0.53
N CYS A 67 9.67 2.06 -1.49
CA CYS A 67 8.25 2.21 -1.33
C CYS A 67 7.57 0.89 -1.68
N LEU A 68 6.42 0.61 -1.07
CA LEU A 68 5.66 -0.60 -1.32
C LEU A 68 4.70 -0.39 -2.48
N CYS A 69 4.78 -1.28 -3.47
CA CYS A 69 3.82 -1.38 -4.56
C CYS A 69 2.86 -2.54 -4.32
N MET A 70 1.57 -2.28 -4.54
CA MET A 70 0.51 -3.29 -4.65
C MET A 70 0.34 -3.71 -6.12
N PHE A 71 0.14 -5.00 -6.36
CA PHE A 71 -0.22 -5.54 -7.67
C PHE A 71 -1.74 -5.65 -7.81
N ALA A 72 -2.32 -4.95 -8.79
CA ALA A 72 -3.75 -5.01 -9.11
C ALA A 72 -4.09 -6.35 -9.77
N ARG A 73 -4.54 -7.30 -8.95
CA ARG A 73 -5.04 -8.60 -9.39
C ARG A 73 -6.04 -9.12 -8.35
N SER A 74 -7.10 -9.76 -8.83
CA SER A 74 -8.03 -10.49 -7.98
C SER A 74 -7.35 -11.66 -7.24
N GLY A 75 -7.77 -11.86 -5.99
CA GLY A 75 -7.29 -12.95 -5.15
C GLY A 75 -6.15 -12.53 -4.22
N LYS A 76 -5.09 -13.35 -4.14
CA LYS A 76 -4.07 -13.21 -3.09
C LYS A 76 -3.29 -11.90 -3.24
N PRO A 77 -3.14 -11.12 -2.15
CA PRO A 77 -2.31 -9.92 -2.16
C PRO A 77 -0.88 -10.21 -2.61
N LYS A 78 -0.38 -9.37 -3.51
CA LYS A 78 1.00 -9.43 -3.98
C LYS A 78 1.59 -8.03 -3.94
N VAL A 79 2.68 -7.89 -3.19
CA VAL A 79 3.41 -6.63 -3.05
C VAL A 79 4.86 -6.78 -3.50
N ILE A 80 5.48 -5.65 -3.84
CA ILE A 80 6.90 -5.57 -4.19
C ILE A 80 7.50 -4.27 -3.67
N TRP A 81 8.75 -4.34 -3.20
CA TRP A 81 9.54 -3.17 -2.83
C TRP A 81 10.24 -2.60 -4.07
N ILE A 82 10.09 -1.30 -4.27
CA ILE A 82 10.68 -0.58 -5.42
C ILE A 82 11.25 0.75 -4.90
N PRO A 83 12.40 1.23 -5.41
CA PRO A 83 12.91 2.56 -5.07
C PRO A 83 11.85 3.65 -5.25
N CYS A 84 11.64 4.48 -4.21
CA CYS A 84 10.59 5.50 -4.20
C CYS A 84 10.72 6.54 -5.32
N ILE A 85 11.91 6.70 -5.89
CA ILE A 85 12.21 7.64 -6.99
C ILE A 85 11.59 7.22 -8.33
N ILE A 86 11.10 5.98 -8.46
CA ILE A 86 10.56 5.47 -9.71
C ILE A 86 9.12 5.99 -9.90
N PRO A 87 8.80 6.71 -10.99
CA PRO A 87 7.45 7.19 -11.24
C PRO A 87 6.47 6.03 -11.41
N ARG A 88 5.32 6.10 -10.76
CA ARG A 88 4.25 5.09 -10.88
C ARG A 88 2.91 5.67 -10.42
N ALA A 89 1.83 5.10 -10.93
CA ALA A 89 0.49 5.36 -10.43
C ALA A 89 0.37 4.98 -8.94
N TYR A 90 -0.53 5.63 -8.23
CA TYR A 90 -0.75 5.45 -6.81
C TYR A 90 -2.23 5.42 -6.50
N ILE A 91 -2.59 4.82 -5.37
CA ILE A 91 -3.97 4.75 -4.92
C ILE A 91 -4.13 5.67 -3.73
N CYS A 92 -5.17 6.48 -3.76
CA CYS A 92 -5.54 7.36 -2.66
C CYS A 92 -6.73 6.78 -1.88
N GLN A 93 -6.78 7.08 -0.58
CA GLN A 93 -7.94 6.94 0.27
C GLN A 93 -8.33 8.30 0.87
N LYS A 94 -9.62 8.48 1.12
CA LYS A 94 -10.21 9.62 1.85
C LYS A 94 -11.04 9.04 3.00
N ASP A 95 -11.02 9.71 4.15
CA ASP A 95 -11.90 9.33 5.26
C ASP A 95 -13.36 9.55 4.89
N ALA A 96 -14.25 8.70 5.38
CA ALA A 96 -15.68 8.78 5.10
C ALA A 96 -16.37 10.05 5.64
N GLN A 97 -15.65 10.94 6.34
CA GLN A 97 -16.20 12.08 7.08
C GLN A 97 -16.29 13.41 6.30
N GLU A 98 -16.36 13.36 4.98
CA GLU A 98 -16.52 14.58 4.15
C GLU A 98 -17.65 14.45 3.10
N SER A 99 -18.69 13.70 3.42
CA SER A 99 -19.97 13.71 2.68
C SER A 99 -21.07 14.31 3.56
N ASN A 100 -20.94 15.59 3.87
CA ASN A 100 -22.06 16.43 4.32
C ASN A 100 -21.81 17.85 3.78
N GLU A 101 -21.76 17.99 2.46
CA GLU A 101 -22.07 19.27 1.83
C GLU A 101 -23.52 19.20 1.35
N PRO A 102 -24.44 20.03 1.88
CA PRO A 102 -25.77 20.17 1.29
C PRO A 102 -25.57 20.76 -0.10
N GLN A 103 -25.99 20.03 -1.14
CA GLN A 103 -26.04 20.60 -2.48
C GLN A 103 -27.04 21.78 -2.47
N PRO A 104 -26.67 22.95 -3.03
CA PRO A 104 -27.56 24.10 -3.16
C PRO A 104 -28.72 23.84 -4.13
#